data_AF-A0A7S2UY15-F1
#
_entry.id   AF-A0A7S2UY15-F1
#
_cell.length_a   1.000
_cell.length_b   1.000
_cell.length_c   1.000
_cell.angle_alpha   90.00
_cell.angle_beta   90.00
_cell.angle_gamma   90.00
#
_symmetry.space_group_name_H-M   'P 1'
#
loop_
_entity.id
_entity.type
_entity.pdbx_description
1 polymer ?
#
loop_
_entity_poly.entity_id
_entity_poly.type
_entity_poly.pdbx_seq_one_letter_code
_entity_poly.pdbx_strand_id
1 'polypeptide(L)'
;MDKEILDLLPKVKECKQLCHLLHREVLAFDVSLQKPAPGAIGVPKVKVQVTNTSSGESIYLDSVDFMKNYSILKDEVVHLRHSIENGREYTAPDPHDPLTLLF
;
A
#
# COMPACT_ATOMS: atom_id res chain seq x y z
N MET A 1 -8.76 -16.82 -6.47
CA MET A 1 -8.61 -15.65 -7.34
C MET A 1 -9.63 -14.58 -6.95
N ASP A 2 -10.94 -14.84 -7.07
CA ASP A 2 -11.97 -13.87 -6.66
C ASP A 2 -11.90 -13.51 -5.17
N LYS A 3 -11.68 -14.51 -4.30
CA LYS A 3 -11.54 -14.30 -2.86
C LYS A 3 -10.38 -13.35 -2.50
N GLU A 4 -9.24 -13.48 -3.16
CA GLU A 4 -8.06 -12.66 -2.86
C GLU A 4 -8.25 -11.19 -3.29
N ILE A 5 -8.89 -10.97 -4.44
CA ILE A 5 -9.28 -9.62 -4.89
C ILE A 5 -10.26 -9.01 -3.88
N LEU A 6 -11.30 -9.75 -3.50
CA LEU A 6 -12.30 -9.31 -2.51
C LEU A 6 -11.67 -8.98 -1.15
N ASP A 7 -10.62 -9.71 -0.76
CA ASP A 7 -9.87 -9.47 0.48
C ASP A 7 -8.94 -8.24 0.39
N LEU A 8 -8.38 -7.95 -0.79
CA LEU A 8 -7.46 -6.84 -1.02
C LEU A 8 -8.16 -5.50 -1.24
N LEU A 9 -9.31 -5.47 -1.93
CA LEU A 9 -10.06 -4.25 -2.23
C LEU A 9 -10.30 -3.33 -1.01
N PRO A 10 -10.81 -3.82 0.14
CA PRO A 10 -11.01 -2.96 1.30
C PRO A 10 -9.68 -2.45 1.88
N LYS A 11 -8.61 -3.25 1.80
CA LYS A 11 -7.28 -2.90 2.34
C LYS A 11 -6.56 -1.87 1.47
N VAL A 12 -6.69 -1.98 0.15
CA VAL A 12 -6.22 -0.97 -0.80
C VAL A 12 -6.92 0.36 -0.54
N LYS A 13 -8.24 0.34 -0.30
CA LYS A 13 -8.99 1.53 0.05
C LYS A 13 -8.52 2.15 1.38
N GLU A 14 -8.31 1.33 2.41
CA GLU A 14 -7.80 1.78 3.71
C GLU A 14 -6.37 2.33 3.57
N CYS A 15 -5.47 1.65 2.86
CA CYS A 15 -4.09 2.09 2.61
C CYS A 15 -4.05 3.47 1.94
N LYS A 16 -4.92 3.70 0.94
CA LYS A 16 -5.08 5.02 0.31
C LYS A 16 -5.50 6.10 1.31
N GLN A 17 -6.40 5.78 2.23
CA GLN A 17 -6.82 6.71 3.28
C GLN A 17 -5.68 7.02 4.26
N LEU A 18 -4.89 6.01 4.65
CA LEU A 18 -3.70 6.22 5.50
C LEU A 18 -2.68 7.12 4.81
N CYS A 19 -2.39 6.90 3.53
CA CYS A 19 -1.49 7.77 2.75
C CYS A 19 -2.01 9.22 2.70
N HIS A 20 -3.33 9.41 2.56
CA HIS A 20 -3.92 10.75 2.59
C HIS A 20 -3.77 11.43 3.96
N LEU A 21 -3.97 10.69 5.06
CA LEU A 21 -3.75 11.19 6.41
C LEU A 21 -2.30 11.62 6.66
N LEU A 22 -1.36 10.96 5.97
CA LEU A 22 0.08 11.24 6.05
C LEU A 22 0.56 12.25 4.99
N HIS A 23 -0.35 12.96 4.31
CA HIS A 23 -0.03 13.93 3.26
C HIS A 23 0.79 13.33 2.11
N ARG A 24 0.39 12.13 1.66
CA ARG A 24 0.95 11.39 0.52
C ARG A 24 -0.14 11.00 -0.47
N GLU A 25 -1.09 11.89 -0.72
CA GLU A 25 -2.20 11.69 -1.69
C GLU A 25 -1.76 11.47 -3.14
N VAL A 26 -0.48 11.71 -3.46
CA VAL A 26 0.10 11.43 -4.77
C VAL A 26 0.15 9.94 -5.10
N LEU A 27 0.04 9.05 -4.11
CA LEU A 27 0.00 7.60 -4.29
C LEU A 27 -1.42 7.12 -4.61
N ALA A 28 -1.58 6.52 -5.79
CA ALA A 28 -2.78 5.83 -6.23
C ALA A 28 -2.58 4.31 -6.17
N PHE A 29 -3.66 3.57 -5.93
CA PHE A 29 -3.64 2.13 -5.72
C PHE A 29 -4.77 1.45 -6.48
N ASP A 30 -4.44 0.37 -7.18
CA ASP A 30 -5.40 -0.45 -7.93
C ASP A 30 -5.09 -1.94 -7.76
N VAL A 31 -6.13 -2.77 -7.73
CA VAL A 31 -5.96 -4.24 -7.76
C VAL A 31 -5.88 -4.67 -9.21
N SER A 32 -4.79 -5.30 -9.59
CA SER A 32 -4.50 -5.74 -10.96
C SER A 32 -4.36 -7.25 -11.03
N LEU A 33 -4.77 -7.82 -12.16
CA LEU A 33 -4.62 -9.23 -12.46
C LEU A 33 -3.57 -9.42 -13.55
N GLN A 34 -2.39 -9.94 -13.19
CA GLN A 34 -1.39 -10.32 -14.16
C GLN A 34 -1.65 -11.71 -14.70
N LYS A 35 -1.98 -11.78 -15.99
CA LYS A 35 -2.01 -13.03 -16.74
C LYS A 35 -0.58 -13.55 -16.95
N PRO A 36 -0.38 -14.87 -17.00
CA PRO A 36 0.90 -15.44 -17.42
C PRO A 36 1.31 -14.89 -18.79
N ALA A 37 2.62 -14.81 -19.03
CA ALA A 37 3.15 -14.43 -20.34
C ALA A 37 2.60 -15.37 -21.45
N PRO A 38 2.43 -14.88 -22.69
CA PRO A 38 1.99 -15.72 -23.80
C PRO A 38 2.89 -16.95 -23.94
N GLY A 39 2.30 -18.15 -23.90
CA GLY A 39 3.03 -19.42 -23.95
C GLY A 39 3.52 -19.97 -22.61
N ALA A 40 3.39 -19.22 -21.51
CA ALA A 40 3.66 -19.72 -20.17
C ALA A 40 2.42 -20.41 -19.59
N ILE A 41 2.59 -21.64 -19.09
CA ILE A 41 1.57 -22.30 -18.28
C ILE A 41 1.64 -21.69 -16.88
N GLY A 42 0.57 -21.03 -16.44
CA GLY A 42 0.52 -20.42 -15.13
C GLY A 42 -0.88 -19.99 -14.71
N VAL A 43 -1.06 -19.76 -13.41
CA VAL A 43 -2.28 -19.20 -12.84
C VAL A 43 -2.15 -17.68 -12.83
N PRO A 44 -3.19 -16.91 -13.22
CA PRO A 44 -3.18 -15.46 -13.05
C PRO A 44 -2.87 -15.06 -11.60
N LYS A 45 -2.00 -14.07 -11.42
CA LYS A 45 -1.62 -13.57 -10.10
C LYS A 45 -2.29 -12.23 -9.84
N VAL A 46 -2.85 -12.08 -8.65
CA VAL A 46 -3.35 -10.80 -8.16
C VAL A 46 -2.15 -10.00 -7.67
N LYS A 47 -2.10 -8.71 -8.03
CA LYS A 47 -1.10 -7.75 -7.60
C LYS A 47 -1.76 -6.43 -7.25
N VAL A 48 -1.10 -5.62 -6.43
CA VAL A 48 -1.49 -4.24 -6.19
C VAL A 48 -0.58 -3.34 -7.01
N GLN A 49 -1.17 -2.59 -7.93
CA GLN A 49 -0.47 -1.53 -8.64
C GLN A 49 -0.43 -0.29 -7.75
N VAL A 50 0.77 0.23 -7.51
CA VAL A 50 0.99 1.50 -6.83
C VAL A 50 1.52 2.48 -7.86
N THR A 51 0.86 3.63 -8.01
CA THR A 51 1.24 4.65 -8.98
C THR A 51 1.53 5.95 -8.26
N ASN A 52 2.73 6.49 -8.48
CA ASN A 52 3.03 7.86 -8.10
C ASN A 52 2.50 8.80 -9.18
N THR A 53 1.39 9.47 -8.90
CA THR A 53 0.73 10.37 -9.86
C THR A 53 1.54 11.61 -10.20
N SER A 54 2.55 11.96 -9.40
CA SER A 54 3.44 13.11 -9.68
C SER A 54 4.51 12.79 -10.73
N SER A 55 5.09 11.58 -10.69
CA SER A 55 6.08 11.13 -11.69
C SER A 55 5.45 10.33 -12.85
N GLY A 56 4.24 9.81 -12.65
CA GLY A 56 3.57 8.90 -13.58
C GLY A 56 4.10 7.47 -13.54
N GLU A 57 5.02 7.16 -12.62
CA GLU A 57 5.62 5.84 -12.50
C GLU A 57 4.72 4.88 -11.70
N SER A 58 4.75 3.60 -12.07
CA SER A 58 3.98 2.55 -11.39
C SER A 58 4.84 1.35 -11.08
N ILE A 59 4.60 0.75 -9.91
CA ILE A 59 5.14 -0.56 -9.54
C ILE A 59 4.01 -1.54 -9.24
N TYR A 60 4.34 -2.83 -9.21
CA TYR A 60 3.39 -3.89 -8.87
C TYR A 60 3.90 -4.67 -7.65
N LEU A 61 3.21 -4.53 -6.55
CA LEU A 61 3.44 -5.32 -5.34
C LEU A 61 2.63 -6.62 -5.42
N ASP A 62 3.21 -7.72 -4.95
CA ASP A 62 2.40 -8.90 -4.67
C ASP A 62 1.58 -8.69 -3.39
N SER A 63 0.63 -9.59 -3.16
CA SER A 63 -0.26 -9.52 -2.00
C SER A 63 0.50 -9.56 -0.67
N VAL A 64 1.64 -10.27 -0.59
CA VAL A 64 2.40 -10.43 0.65
C VAL A 64 3.16 -9.15 0.98
N ASP A 65 3.86 -8.59 0.00
CA ASP A 65 4.60 -7.34 0.13
C ASP A 65 3.65 -6.18 0.45
N PHE A 66 2.52 -6.11 -0.26
CA PHE A 66 1.48 -5.11 0.02
C PHE A 66 0.97 -5.23 1.46
N MET A 67 0.63 -6.44 1.92
CA MET A 67 0.11 -6.65 3.28
C MET A 67 1.11 -6.29 4.37
N LYS A 68 2.40 -6.59 4.14
CA LYS A 68 3.49 -6.21 5.05
C LYS A 68 3.58 -4.68 5.17
N ASN A 69 3.70 -3.98 4.04
CA ASN A 69 3.84 -2.52 4.01
C ASN A 69 2.60 -1.80 4.55
N TYR A 70 1.42 -2.31 4.20
CA TYR A 70 0.15 -1.85 4.75
C TYR A 70 0.06 -1.97 6.28
N SER A 71 0.59 -3.06 6.85
CA SER A 71 0.57 -3.27 8.30
C SER A 71 1.49 -2.28 9.02
N ILE A 72 2.67 -2.02 8.46
CA ILE A 72 3.61 -0.99 8.98
C ILE A 72 2.92 0.39 8.98
N LEU A 73 2.26 0.79 7.89
CA LEU A 73 1.56 2.08 7.83
C LEU A 73 0.45 2.21 8.87
N LYS A 74 -0.27 1.13 9.18
CA LYS A 74 -1.28 1.14 10.23
C LYS A 74 -0.66 1.37 11.60
N ASP A 75 0.42 0.67 11.91
CA ASP A 75 1.11 0.80 13.19
C ASP A 75 1.65 2.22 13.38
N GLU A 76 2.23 2.82 12.32
CA GLU A 76 2.70 4.21 12.35
C GLU A 76 1.58 5.22 12.62
N VAL A 77 0.42 5.05 11.99
CA VAL A 77 -0.74 5.92 12.23
C VAL A 77 -1.25 5.77 13.67
N VAL A 78 -1.20 4.57 14.25
CA VAL A 78 -1.51 4.34 15.66
C VAL A 78 -0.49 5.02 16.56
N HIS A 79 0.80 4.94 16.26
CA HIS A 79 1.86 5.61 17.02
C HIS A 79 1.70 7.13 17.00
N LEU A 80 1.46 7.73 15.82
CA LEU A 80 1.18 9.15 15.66
C LEU A 80 -0.06 9.58 16.45
N ARG A 81 -1.14 8.80 16.40
CA ARG A 81 -2.36 9.10 17.15
C ARG A 81 -2.10 9.07 18.65
N HIS A 82 -1.45 8.02 19.15
CA HIS A 82 -1.12 7.91 20.58
C HIS A 82 -0.18 9.03 21.04
N SER A 83 0.77 9.48 20.21
CA SER A 83 1.66 10.57 20.59
C SER A 83 0.90 11.89 20.74
N ILE A 84 -0.02 12.17 19.82
CA ILE A 84 -0.93 13.33 19.89
C ILE A 84 -1.78 13.27 21.17
N GLU A 85 -2.43 12.13 21.45
CA GLU A 85 -3.30 11.96 22.62
C GLU A 85 -2.54 12.12 23.95
N ASN A 86 -1.27 11.72 24.00
CA ASN A 86 -0.45 11.79 25.21
C ASN A 86 0.44 13.05 25.29
N GLY A 87 0.33 13.98 24.33
CA GLY A 87 1.17 15.18 24.28
C GLY A 87 2.67 14.88 24.12
N ARG A 88 3.01 13.78 23.43
CA ARG A 88 4.39 13.37 23.15
C ARG A 88 4.75 13.71 21.71
N GLU A 89 6.02 14.03 21.50
CA GLU A 89 6.59 14.10 20.16
C GLU A 89 6.88 12.69 19.64
N TYR A 90 6.49 12.44 18.39
CA TYR A 90 6.81 11.22 17.67
C TYR A 90 7.12 11.58 16.22
N THR A 91 8.13 10.93 15.67
CA THR A 91 8.52 11.05 14.28
C THR A 91 8.66 9.64 13.73
N ALA A 92 7.91 9.35 12.68
CA ALA A 92 8.01 8.09 11.98
C ALA A 92 9.43 7.93 11.39
N PRO A 93 10.02 6.73 11.43
CA PRO A 93 11.28 6.47 10.74
C PRO A 93 11.17 6.76 9.24
N ASP A 94 12.22 7.32 8.62
CA ASP A 94 12.22 7.60 7.16
C ASP A 94 11.85 6.40 6.28
N PRO A 95 12.26 5.14 6.60
CA PRO A 95 11.85 3.96 5.82
C PRO A 95 10.36 3.63 5.91
N HIS A 96 9.64 4.22 6.87
CA HIS A 96 8.20 4.03 7.06
C HIS A 96 7.37 5.13 6.36
N ASP A 97 8.02 6.10 5.70
CA ASP A 97 7.32 7.06 4.84
C ASP A 97 6.58 6.31 3.72
N PRO A 98 5.30 6.62 3.44
CA PRO A 98 4.53 5.91 2.42
C PRO A 98 5.18 5.88 1.04
N LEU A 99 5.93 6.92 0.65
CA LEU A 99 6.65 6.91 -0.63
C LEU A 99 7.76 5.87 -0.60
N THR A 100 8.65 5.91 0.39
CA THR A 100 9.77 4.95 0.50
C THR A 100 9.31 3.51 0.71
N LEU A 101 8.21 3.32 1.43
CA LEU A 101 7.72 2.00 1.82
C LEU A 101 6.99 1.28 0.68
N LEU A 102 6.26 2.04 -0.15
CA LEU A 102 5.38 1.48 -1.19
C LEU A 102 5.88 1.73 -2.62
N PHE A 103 6.99 2.45 -2.80
CA PHE A 103 7.52 2.86 -4.09
C PHE A 103 9.05 2.79 -4.10
#